data_AF-A0A564TRN2-F1
#
_entry.id   AF-A0A564TRN2-F1
#
_cell.length_a   1.000
_cell.length_b   1.000
_cell.length_c   1.000
_cell.angle_alpha   90.00
_cell.angle_beta   90.00
_cell.angle_gamma   90.00
#
_symmetry.space_group_name_H-M   'P 1'
#
loop_
_entity.id
_entity.type
_entity.pdbx_description
1 polymer ?
#
loop_
_entity_poly.entity_id
_entity_poly.type
_entity_poly.pdbx_seq_one_letter_code
_entity_poly.pdbx_strand_id
1 'polypeptide(L)'
;MNRLKQLRESKGMTQQELADMVGVTKGAVLHWEKYGFSSADKLDKLASCFKVSISYLLDYDTNNTFSELVTKINEWADERNLKQADPKIQWMRITEEVGEIRDVLLKPTKFTEPQAALKDAIGDTLVTIIVLAHQLDLDVTECLSIAYKEIKNRKGKMVNGTFVKEEDL
;
A
#
# COMPACT_ATOMS: atom_id res chain seq x y z
N MET A 1 17.35 -6.72 -9.93
CA MET A 1 16.29 -6.73 -10.97
C MET A 1 15.48 -5.46 -10.76
N ASN A 2 15.42 -4.54 -11.72
CA ASN A 2 14.72 -3.25 -11.55
C ASN A 2 13.21 -3.36 -11.89
N ARG A 3 12.35 -2.55 -11.25
CA ARG A 3 10.90 -2.48 -11.45
C ARG A 3 10.45 -2.29 -12.90
N LEU A 4 11.21 -1.54 -13.71
CA LEU A 4 10.93 -1.37 -15.15
C LEU A 4 10.88 -2.72 -15.89
N LYS A 5 11.83 -3.60 -15.59
CA LYS A 5 11.93 -4.92 -16.22
C LYS A 5 10.73 -5.80 -15.87
N GLN A 6 10.32 -5.79 -14.59
CA GLN A 6 9.16 -6.54 -14.11
C GLN A 6 7.86 -6.06 -14.76
N LEU A 7 7.67 -4.74 -14.85
CA LEU A 7 6.49 -4.15 -15.50
C LEU A 7 6.41 -4.52 -16.98
N ARG A 8 7.54 -4.45 -17.69
CA ARG A 8 7.63 -4.87 -19.10
C ARG A 8 7.25 -6.34 -19.26
N GLU A 9 7.82 -7.23 -18.44
CA GLU A 9 7.57 -8.67 -18.50
C GLU A 9 6.13 -9.03 -18.13
N SER A 10 5.52 -8.33 -17.17
CA SER A 10 4.11 -8.53 -16.79
C SER A 10 3.12 -8.23 -17.92
N LYS A 11 3.51 -7.35 -18.86
CA LYS A 11 2.74 -7.04 -20.07
C LYS A 11 3.14 -7.90 -21.28
N GLY A 12 4.06 -8.84 -21.12
CA GLY A 12 4.56 -9.69 -22.20
C GLY A 12 5.35 -8.93 -23.27
N MET A 13 5.89 -7.75 -22.95
CA MET A 13 6.56 -6.88 -23.93
C MET A 13 8.06 -7.21 -24.05
N THR A 14 8.61 -7.05 -25.24
CA THR A 14 10.04 -7.02 -25.51
C THR A 14 10.63 -5.65 -25.19
N GLN A 15 11.95 -5.58 -24.99
CA GLN A 15 12.63 -4.29 -24.78
C GLN A 15 12.48 -3.34 -25.98
N GLN A 16 12.32 -3.90 -27.19
CA GLN A 16 12.11 -3.12 -28.42
C GLN A 16 10.71 -2.49 -28.42
N GLU A 17 9.67 -3.26 -28.13
CA GLU A 17 8.29 -2.74 -28.09
C GLU A 17 8.11 -1.64 -27.03
N LEU A 18 8.78 -1.78 -25.88
CA LEU A 18 8.77 -0.73 -24.87
C LEU A 18 9.51 0.53 -25.34
N ALA A 19 10.65 0.35 -26.02
CA ALA A 19 11.42 1.45 -26.59
C ALA A 19 10.59 2.23 -27.63
N ASP A 20 9.90 1.52 -28.52
CA ASP A 20 9.04 2.11 -29.54
C ASP A 20 7.87 2.88 -28.94
N MET A 21 7.26 2.34 -27.88
CA MET A 21 6.13 2.98 -27.18
C MET A 21 6.52 4.28 -26.46
N VAL A 22 7.74 4.36 -25.92
CA VAL A 22 8.23 5.52 -25.18
C VAL A 22 8.94 6.53 -26.09
N GLY A 23 9.31 6.11 -27.31
CA GLY A 23 10.06 6.90 -28.27
C GLY A 23 11.54 7.03 -27.89
N VAL A 24 12.15 5.90 -27.51
CA VAL A 24 13.60 5.81 -27.17
C VAL A 24 14.23 4.61 -27.88
N THR A 25 15.54 4.44 -27.74
CA THR A 25 16.23 3.26 -28.31
C THR A 25 16.09 2.04 -27.41
N LYS A 26 16.15 0.84 -27.97
CA LYS A 26 16.27 -0.42 -27.20
C LYS A 26 17.45 -0.39 -26.22
N GLY A 27 18.55 0.26 -26.62
CA GLY A 27 19.72 0.45 -25.77
C GLY A 27 19.43 1.27 -24.52
N ALA A 28 18.57 2.30 -24.62
CA ALA A 28 18.12 3.08 -23.47
C ALA A 28 17.33 2.21 -22.49
N VAL A 29 16.36 1.42 -22.97
CA VAL A 29 15.59 0.49 -22.13
C VAL A 29 16.50 -0.53 -21.45
N LEU A 30 17.43 -1.13 -22.19
CA LEU A 30 18.40 -2.09 -21.64
C LEU A 30 19.29 -1.45 -20.57
N HIS A 31 19.74 -0.22 -20.80
CA HIS A 31 20.53 0.51 -19.83
C HIS A 31 19.71 0.79 -18.57
N TRP A 32 18.47 1.25 -18.69
CA TRP A 32 17.59 1.51 -17.55
C TRP A 32 17.28 0.26 -16.73
N GLU A 33 17.02 -0.87 -17.39
CA GLU A 33 16.78 -2.14 -16.70
C GLU A 33 18.00 -2.68 -15.94
N LYS A 34 19.22 -2.31 -16.36
CA LYS A 34 20.47 -2.82 -15.79
C LYS A 34 21.12 -1.85 -14.79
N TYR A 35 21.07 -0.55 -15.06
CA TYR A 35 21.83 0.48 -14.35
C TYR A 35 20.97 1.58 -13.72
N GLY A 36 19.66 1.57 -13.95
CA GLY A 36 18.74 2.60 -13.44
C GLY A 36 18.55 3.79 -14.39
N PHE A 37 17.71 4.73 -13.97
CA PHE A 37 17.26 5.84 -14.80
C PHE A 37 18.26 7.00 -14.80
N SER A 38 18.56 7.53 -15.98
CA SER A 38 19.45 8.68 -16.18
C SER A 38 18.72 9.95 -16.64
N SER A 39 17.42 9.87 -16.97
CA SER A 39 16.67 10.96 -17.58
C SER A 39 15.26 11.06 -17.01
N ALA A 40 14.96 12.20 -16.36
CA ALA A 40 13.69 12.43 -15.68
C ALA A 40 12.50 12.62 -16.64
N ASP A 41 12.74 13.20 -17.82
CA ASP A 41 11.71 13.51 -18.84
C ASP A 41 11.02 12.26 -19.42
N LYS A 42 11.65 11.08 -19.33
CA LYS A 42 11.08 9.82 -19.81
C LYS A 42 10.31 9.05 -18.72
N LEU A 43 10.49 9.41 -17.45
CA LEU A 43 9.82 8.76 -16.32
C LEU A 43 8.32 8.99 -16.35
N ASP A 44 7.86 10.20 -16.67
CA ASP A 44 6.44 10.52 -16.77
C ASP A 44 5.73 9.66 -17.81
N LYS A 45 6.37 9.47 -18.97
CA LYS A 45 5.83 8.65 -20.05
C LYS A 45 5.78 7.17 -19.67
N LEU A 46 6.83 6.67 -19.01
CA LEU A 46 6.89 5.30 -18.52
C LEU A 46 5.86 5.04 -17.42
N ALA A 47 5.80 5.92 -16.41
CA ALA A 47 4.82 5.87 -15.33
C ALA A 47 3.39 5.86 -15.89
N SER A 48 3.09 6.77 -16.83
CA SER A 48 1.79 6.83 -17.52
C SER A 48 1.49 5.56 -18.32
N CYS A 49 2.47 5.04 -19.07
CA CYS A 49 2.33 3.81 -19.86
C CYS A 49 1.97 2.59 -18.99
N PHE A 50 2.65 2.45 -17.85
CA PHE A 50 2.43 1.35 -16.93
C PHE A 50 1.31 1.60 -15.91
N LYS A 51 0.73 2.81 -15.89
CA LYS A 51 -0.27 3.25 -14.90
C LYS A 51 0.23 3.10 -13.46
N VAL A 52 1.48 3.48 -13.23
CA VAL A 52 2.15 3.47 -11.92
C VAL A 52 2.66 4.86 -11.58
N SER A 53 2.97 5.12 -10.31
CA SER A 53 3.65 6.37 -9.92
C SER A 53 5.12 6.34 -10.33
N ILE A 54 5.71 7.53 -10.53
CA ILE A 54 7.15 7.67 -10.77
C ILE A 54 7.94 7.07 -9.62
N SER A 55 7.49 7.27 -8.37
CA SER A 55 8.14 6.72 -7.18
C SER A 55 8.21 5.19 -7.21
N TYR A 56 7.14 4.53 -7.65
CA TYR A 56 7.12 3.07 -7.83
C TYR A 56 8.09 2.62 -8.93
N LEU A 57 8.19 3.37 -10.03
CA LEU A 57 9.09 3.08 -11.14
C LEU A 57 10.57 3.23 -10.76
N LEU A 58 10.88 4.26 -9.97
CA LEU A 58 12.23 4.60 -9.52
C LEU A 58 12.74 3.76 -8.36
N ASP A 59 11.93 2.82 -7.86
CA ASP A 59 12.27 2.02 -6.68
C ASP A 59 12.54 2.89 -5.44
N TYR A 60 11.87 4.05 -5.34
CA TYR A 60 11.80 4.82 -4.10
C TYR A 60 10.99 4.00 -3.08
N ASP A 61 11.72 3.17 -2.32
CA ASP A 61 11.33 2.40 -1.13
C ASP A 61 9.84 2.06 -0.98
N THR A 62 9.25 1.41 -2.00
CA THR A 62 7.94 0.75 -1.90
C THR A 62 8.07 -0.76 -1.77
N ASN A 63 9.30 -1.27 -1.59
CA ASN A 63 9.61 -2.69 -1.42
C ASN A 63 9.63 -3.12 0.06
N ASN A 64 9.10 -2.30 0.96
CA ASN A 64 8.90 -2.75 2.33
C ASN A 64 7.83 -3.83 2.33
N THR A 65 8.22 -5.03 2.74
CA THR A 65 7.29 -6.04 3.20
C THR A 65 6.43 -5.46 4.32
N PHE A 66 5.24 -6.02 4.53
CA PHE A 66 4.39 -5.58 5.63
C PHE A 66 5.12 -5.65 6.98
N SER A 67 5.94 -6.69 7.19
CA SER A 67 6.76 -6.84 8.39
C SER A 67 7.79 -5.71 8.55
N GLU A 68 8.47 -5.31 7.48
CA GLU A 68 9.43 -4.19 7.53
C GLU A 68 8.74 -2.86 7.83
N LEU A 69 7.53 -2.63 7.31
CA LEU A 69 6.73 -1.45 7.66
C LEU A 69 6.34 -1.47 9.14
N VAL A 70 5.88 -2.60 9.66
CA VAL A 70 5.55 -2.75 11.09
C VAL A 70 6.77 -2.43 11.95
N THR A 71 7.96 -2.96 11.61
CA THR A 71 9.20 -2.65 12.33
C THR A 71 9.51 -1.15 12.30
N LYS A 72 9.50 -0.51 11.12
CA LYS A 72 9.74 0.93 10.98
C LYS A 72 8.75 1.79 11.77
N ILE A 73 7.47 1.39 11.82
CA ILE A 73 6.43 2.09 12.58
C ILE A 73 6.67 1.95 14.09
N ASN A 74 7.04 0.75 14.57
CA ASN A 74 7.34 0.51 15.97
C ASN A 74 8.57 1.33 16.43
N GLU A 75 9.63 1.37 15.62
CA GLU A 75 10.81 2.22 15.86
C GLU A 75 10.42 3.70 15.92
N TRP A 76 9.64 4.18 14.97
CA TRP A 76 9.12 5.56 14.95
C TRP A 76 8.29 5.89 16.20
N ALA A 77 7.52 4.92 16.70
CA ALA A 77 6.72 5.06 17.91
C ALA A 77 7.58 5.10 19.18
N ASP A 78 8.62 4.26 19.26
CA ASP A 78 9.57 4.23 20.37
C ASP A 78 10.36 5.54 20.47
N GLU A 79 10.85 6.08 19.34
CA GLU A 79 11.54 7.38 19.28
C GLU A 79 10.71 8.54 19.83
N ARG A 80 9.38 8.40 19.83
CA ARG A 80 8.42 9.42 20.29
C ARG A 80 7.81 9.09 21.65
N ASN A 81 8.29 8.04 22.32
CA ASN A 81 7.76 7.54 23.58
C ASN A 81 6.25 7.20 23.52
N LEU A 82 5.75 6.85 22.32
CA LEU A 82 4.35 6.47 22.15
C LEU A 82 4.08 5.11 22.78
N LYS A 83 5.06 4.20 22.81
CA LYS A 83 4.96 2.90 23.47
C LYS A 83 4.53 3.00 24.95
N GLN A 84 4.96 4.05 25.65
CA GLN A 84 4.64 4.28 27.07
C GLN A 84 3.42 5.18 27.29
N ALA A 85 2.82 5.72 26.22
CA ALA A 85 1.65 6.57 26.31
C ALA A 85 0.37 5.75 26.64
N ASP A 86 -0.69 6.45 27.08
CA ASP A 86 -1.96 5.80 27.43
C ASP A 86 -2.62 5.20 26.17
N PRO A 87 -2.84 3.88 26.10
CA PRO A 87 -3.48 3.22 24.96
C PRO A 87 -4.92 3.69 24.72
N LYS A 88 -5.60 4.28 25.72
CA LYS A 88 -6.93 4.89 25.53
C LYS A 88 -6.88 6.13 24.65
N ILE A 89 -5.80 6.91 24.72
CA ILE A 89 -5.61 8.06 23.84
C ILE A 89 -5.35 7.57 22.43
N GLN A 90 -4.55 6.52 22.28
CA GLN A 90 -4.31 5.90 20.98
C GLN A 90 -5.58 5.32 20.36
N TRP A 91 -6.48 4.74 21.17
CA TRP A 91 -7.81 4.32 20.71
C TRP A 91 -8.61 5.49 20.12
N MET A 92 -8.57 6.67 20.75
CA MET A 92 -9.22 7.87 20.20
C MET A 92 -8.66 8.24 18.83
N ARG A 93 -7.34 8.14 18.63
CA ARG A 93 -6.70 8.35 17.31
C ARG A 93 -7.21 7.37 16.27
N ILE A 94 -7.31 6.08 16.59
CA ILE A 94 -7.88 5.08 15.67
C ILE A 94 -9.30 5.48 15.22
N THR A 95 -10.15 5.95 16.14
CA THR A 95 -11.50 6.37 15.79
C THR A 95 -11.54 7.62 14.91
N GLU A 96 -10.56 8.51 15.05
CA GLU A 96 -10.37 9.70 14.22
C GLU A 96 -9.98 9.29 12.79
N GLU A 97 -8.95 8.47 12.62
CA GLU A 97 -8.46 8.02 11.30
C GLU A 97 -9.52 7.19 10.54
N VAL A 98 -10.26 6.32 11.25
CA VAL A 98 -11.39 5.58 10.66
C VAL A 98 -12.51 6.54 10.22
N GLY A 99 -12.68 7.66 10.92
CA GLY A 99 -13.63 8.71 10.57
C GLY A 99 -13.30 9.38 9.24
N GLU A 100 -12.02 9.48 8.88
CA GLU A 100 -11.58 10.04 7.60
C GLU A 100 -11.95 9.12 6.43
N ILE A 101 -11.81 7.80 6.59
CA ILE A 101 -12.27 6.81 5.60
C ILE A 101 -13.77 7.02 5.31
N ARG A 102 -14.58 7.12 6.36
CA ARG A 102 -16.03 7.40 6.22
C ARG A 102 -16.27 8.69 5.44
N ASP A 103 -15.53 9.75 5.76
CA ASP A 103 -15.74 11.06 5.14
C ASP A 103 -15.39 11.05 3.65
N VAL A 104 -14.32 10.36 3.24
CA VAL A 104 -13.98 10.18 1.82
C VAL A 104 -15.07 9.37 1.09
N LEU A 105 -15.56 8.28 1.70
CA LEU A 105 -16.60 7.43 1.09
C LEU A 105 -17.96 8.14 0.96
N LEU A 106 -18.37 8.90 1.97
CA LEU A 106 -19.69 9.56 1.99
C LEU A 106 -19.70 10.92 1.31
N LYS A 107 -18.55 11.59 1.20
CA LYS A 107 -18.44 12.96 0.69
C LYS A 107 -17.25 13.11 -0.28
N PRO A 108 -17.11 12.25 -1.31
CA PRO A 108 -15.94 12.23 -2.18
C PRO A 108 -15.72 13.56 -2.91
N THR A 109 -16.78 14.31 -3.20
CA THR A 109 -16.69 15.62 -3.89
C THR A 109 -15.98 16.70 -3.07
N LYS A 110 -15.71 16.48 -1.78
CA LYS A 110 -14.91 17.38 -0.95
C LYS A 110 -13.41 17.25 -1.19
N PHE A 111 -12.98 16.20 -1.89
CA PHE A 111 -11.58 15.88 -2.10
C PHE A 111 -11.22 16.06 -3.56
N THR A 112 -10.08 16.73 -3.83
CA THR A 112 -9.56 16.90 -5.18
C THR A 112 -9.23 15.56 -5.83
N GLU A 113 -8.68 14.62 -5.04
CA GLU A 113 -8.25 13.28 -5.47
C GLU A 113 -8.79 12.22 -4.49
N PRO A 114 -10.09 11.83 -4.57
CA PRO A 114 -10.73 10.99 -3.56
C PRO A 114 -10.06 9.62 -3.38
N GLN A 115 -9.52 9.04 -4.46
CA GLN A 115 -8.80 7.77 -4.39
C GLN A 115 -7.45 7.89 -3.67
N ALA A 116 -6.77 9.02 -3.79
CA ALA A 116 -5.53 9.27 -3.03
C ALA A 116 -5.86 9.49 -1.54
N ALA A 117 -6.87 10.31 -1.25
CA ALA A 117 -7.34 10.55 0.12
C ALA A 117 -7.80 9.26 0.82
N LEU A 118 -8.47 8.37 0.10
CA LEU A 118 -8.88 7.08 0.66
C LEU A 118 -7.67 6.19 1.01
N LYS A 119 -6.62 6.20 0.18
CA LYS A 119 -5.39 5.43 0.45
C LYS A 119 -4.67 5.96 1.70
N ASP A 120 -4.62 7.28 1.84
CA ASP A 120 -4.02 7.98 2.98
C ASP A 120 -4.73 7.58 4.28
N ALA A 121 -6.05 7.79 4.34
CA ALA A 121 -6.87 7.48 5.52
C ALA A 121 -6.82 5.99 5.91
N ILE A 122 -6.75 5.07 4.94
CA ILE A 122 -6.54 3.63 5.21
C ILE A 122 -5.14 3.39 5.79
N GLY A 123 -4.12 4.04 5.24
CA GLY A 123 -2.75 3.99 5.74
C GLY A 123 -2.63 4.47 7.18
N ASP A 124 -3.21 5.63 7.50
CA ASP A 124 -3.19 6.21 8.85
C ASP A 124 -3.94 5.34 9.86
N THR A 125 -5.06 4.74 9.44
CA THR A 125 -5.77 3.74 10.24
C THR A 125 -4.87 2.53 10.56
N LEU A 126 -4.11 2.03 9.58
CA LEU A 126 -3.18 0.92 9.82
C LEU A 126 -2.04 1.32 10.77
N VAL A 127 -1.44 2.49 10.58
CA VAL A 127 -0.38 3.02 11.47
C VAL A 127 -0.89 3.11 12.90
N THR A 128 -2.08 3.68 13.12
CA THR A 128 -2.62 3.84 14.47
C THR A 128 -2.95 2.51 15.15
N ILE A 129 -3.42 1.51 14.40
CA ILE A 129 -3.62 0.13 14.91
C ILE A 129 -2.28 -0.53 15.26
N ILE A 130 -1.27 -0.42 14.39
CA ILE A 130 0.07 -0.98 14.64
C ILE A 130 0.69 -0.37 15.90
N VAL A 131 0.59 0.94 16.08
CA VAL A 131 1.07 1.64 17.28
C VAL A 131 0.32 1.18 18.53
N LEU A 132 -1.01 0.97 18.46
CA LEU A 132 -1.77 0.44 19.60
C LEU A 132 -1.33 -0.98 19.95
N ALA A 133 -1.16 -1.86 18.96
CA ALA A 133 -0.67 -3.22 19.17
C ALA A 133 0.72 -3.17 19.85
N HIS A 134 1.61 -2.30 19.37
CA HIS A 134 2.90 -2.05 20.00
C HIS A 134 2.72 -1.59 21.45
N GLN A 135 1.92 -0.58 21.76
CA GLN A 135 1.63 -0.14 23.15
C GLN A 135 1.17 -1.28 24.08
N LEU A 136 0.44 -2.25 23.55
CA LEU A 136 -0.12 -3.38 24.30
C LEU A 136 0.79 -4.62 24.34
N ASP A 137 2.04 -4.50 23.85
CA ASP A 137 2.99 -5.61 23.74
C ASP A 137 2.48 -6.77 22.86
N LEU A 138 1.73 -6.45 21.80
CA LEU A 138 1.17 -7.40 20.84
C LEU A 138 1.90 -7.33 19.48
N ASP A 139 2.20 -8.49 18.90
CA ASP A 139 2.62 -8.59 17.52
C ASP A 139 1.39 -8.52 16.59
N VAL A 140 1.27 -7.42 15.85
CA VAL A 140 0.16 -7.21 14.90
C VAL A 140 0.10 -8.27 13.80
N THR A 141 1.24 -8.85 13.41
CA THR A 141 1.29 -9.91 12.40
C THR A 141 0.76 -11.24 12.96
N GLU A 142 1.01 -11.51 14.24
CA GLU A 142 0.40 -12.64 14.94
C GLU A 142 -1.12 -12.46 15.07
N CYS A 143 -1.58 -11.28 15.51
CA CYS A 143 -3.00 -10.93 15.58
C CYS A 143 -3.70 -11.16 14.23
N LEU A 144 -3.08 -10.71 13.13
CA LEU A 144 -3.59 -10.90 11.78
C LEU A 144 -3.60 -12.38 11.37
N SER A 145 -2.57 -13.14 11.72
CA SER A 145 -2.48 -14.58 11.46
C SER A 145 -3.59 -15.36 12.16
N ILE A 146 -3.90 -15.01 13.42
CA ILE A 146 -5.02 -15.59 14.17
C ILE A 146 -6.34 -15.27 13.47
N ALA A 147 -6.60 -14.00 13.14
CA ALA A 147 -7.82 -13.59 12.44
C ALA A 147 -7.95 -14.29 11.07
N TYR A 148 -6.86 -14.45 10.32
CA TYR A 148 -6.86 -15.14 9.04
C TYR A 148 -7.23 -16.62 9.19
N LYS A 149 -6.69 -17.32 10.20
CA LYS A 149 -7.02 -18.73 10.47
C LYS A 149 -8.51 -18.93 10.73
N GLU A 150 -9.17 -17.96 11.35
CA GLU A 150 -10.62 -17.96 11.61
C GLU A 150 -11.45 -17.71 10.35
N ILE A 151 -10.96 -16.93 9.37
CA ILE A 151 -11.75 -16.58 8.18
C ILE A 151 -11.48 -17.46 6.97
N LYS A 152 -10.28 -18.06 6.86
CA LYS A 152 -9.82 -18.76 5.63
C LYS A 152 -10.72 -19.90 5.16
N ASN A 153 -11.44 -20.55 6.08
CA ASN A 153 -12.29 -21.70 5.79
C ASN A 153 -13.78 -21.37 5.92
N ARG A 154 -14.15 -20.10 6.09
CA ARG A 154 -15.56 -19.70 6.25
C ARG A 154 -16.33 -19.98 4.97
N LYS A 155 -17.46 -20.65 5.11
CA LYS A 155 -18.46 -20.83 4.05
C LYS A 155 -19.60 -19.85 4.25
N GLY A 156 -20.19 -19.43 3.15
CA GLY A 156 -21.25 -18.43 3.15
C GLY A 156 -21.53 -17.92 1.75
N LYS A 157 -22.49 -17.00 1.62
CA LYS A 157 -22.84 -16.36 0.35
C LYS A 157 -23.11 -14.88 0.54
N MET A 158 -22.99 -14.12 -0.54
CA MET A 158 -23.38 -12.72 -0.55
C MET A 158 -24.90 -12.59 -0.56
N VAL A 159 -25.46 -11.88 0.42
CA VAL A 159 -26.88 -11.52 0.51
C VAL A 159 -26.96 -10.02 0.73
N ASN A 160 -27.63 -9.30 -0.17
CA ASN A 160 -27.80 -7.84 -0.11
C ASN A 160 -26.50 -7.04 0.10
N GLY A 161 -25.38 -7.51 -0.49
CA GLY A 161 -24.07 -6.85 -0.38
C GLY A 161 -23.27 -7.20 0.87
N THR A 162 -23.78 -8.09 1.74
CA THR A 162 -23.06 -8.58 2.93
C THR A 162 -22.75 -10.07 2.76
N PHE A 163 -21.55 -10.49 3.18
CA PHE A 163 -21.23 -11.91 3.29
C PHE A 163 -21.94 -12.49 4.51
N VAL A 164 -22.88 -13.41 4.29
CA VAL A 164 -23.61 -14.12 5.36
C VAL A 164 -23.04 -15.54 5.45
N LYS A 165 -22.67 -15.95 6.67
CA LYS A 165 -22.09 -17.26 6.92
C LYS A 165 -23.13 -18.36 6.69
N GLU A 166 -22.68 -19.53 6.27
CA GLU A 166 -23.55 -20.69 6.01
C GLU A 166 -24.37 -21.11 7.25
N GLU A 167 -23.84 -20.94 8.46
CA GLU A 167 -24.55 -21.20 9.72
C GLU A 167 -25.67 -20.19 10.03
N ASP A 168 -25.63 -19.00 9.41
CA ASP A 168 -26.57 -17.89 9.61
C ASP A 168 -27.57 -17.74 8.44
N LEU A 169 -27.57 -18.69 7.48
CA LEU A 169 -28.38 -18.66 6.26
C LEU A 169 -29.77 -19.29 6.38
#